data_AF-A0A945KB00-F1
#
_entry.id   AF-A0A945KB00-F1
#
_cell.length_a   1.000
_cell.length_b   1.000
_cell.length_c   1.000
_cell.angle_alpha   90.00
_cell.angle_beta   90.00
_cell.angle_gamma   90.00
#
_symmetry.space_group_name_H-M   'P 1'
#
loop_
_entity.id
_entity.type
_entity.pdbx_description
1 polymer ?
#
loop_
_entity_poly.entity_id
_entity_poly.type
_entity_poly.pdbx_seq_one_letter_code
_entity_poly.pdbx_strand_id
1 'polypeptide(L)'
;MLQTPKTRQPVVNRLVVIGLGLIGSSLALAARNAGLATEVVGISRRSSTLDLAVEMGVIDRPEQGLAAIASELGAGDLVVIGVPTLTVPAILKECFELLSNQVTITDVASVKGSVMVAAEEVYGHLPVQLVPGHPIAGSEKSGVTAAKADLFKDHRVILTPHADSGDAHVQLVEKLWQKVGAVVSCMDIQEHDEVLAATSHLPHFLAYSLVDTLASMRDNREIFRYAAGGFRDFTRIAASDPIMWRDIALANREAILSVLDQIMSNFSEMRSAIDSGDETYLMDVFTRARDARNHFGQSIDPKALQKTMSEKIINYKVTPGGAAQGDIRVPGDKSMSHRSIMLGSIAEGMTEVTGFLEGEDSLATLQAFRDMGVIIEGPDQGRVVIHGVGLHGLKAPTKPLYLGNSGTSMRLLSGLLAGQTFDVELTGDESLSGRPMARVADPLAEMGAVIETAPGGRPPMLIKGGNKLKPIDYVLPMASAQVKSCVLLAGLYAEGETSTIEPAPTRDHSERMLRGFGYSVVSDGSKASLSGGGSLTATRIDVPADISSAAFFMVAAAITPGSDIT
;
A
#
# COMPACT_ATOMS: atom_id res chain seq x y z
N MET A 1 -32.18 -18.64 -34.13
CA MET A 1 -32.65 -17.29 -33.70
C MET A 1 -31.43 -16.43 -33.49
N LEU A 2 -31.17 -15.50 -34.41
CA LEU A 2 -30.15 -14.46 -34.27
C LEU A 2 -30.53 -13.59 -33.08
N GLN A 3 -29.69 -13.54 -32.04
CA GLN A 3 -29.87 -12.59 -30.95
C GLN A 3 -29.61 -11.19 -31.50
N THR A 4 -30.65 -10.38 -31.55
CA THR A 4 -30.57 -8.94 -31.75
C THR A 4 -29.62 -8.32 -30.70
N PRO A 5 -28.72 -7.40 -31.09
CA PRO A 5 -27.90 -6.70 -30.11
C PRO A 5 -28.84 -5.88 -29.23
N LYS A 6 -28.80 -6.11 -27.90
CA LYS A 6 -29.48 -5.23 -26.93
C LYS A 6 -29.02 -3.80 -27.21
N THR A 7 -29.94 -2.95 -27.65
CA THR A 7 -29.75 -1.50 -27.79
C THR A 7 -29.22 -0.95 -26.48
N ARG A 8 -27.91 -0.71 -26.41
CA ARG A 8 -27.28 -0.05 -25.26
C ARG A 8 -27.71 1.41 -25.32
N GLN A 9 -28.44 1.87 -24.30
CA GLN A 9 -28.67 3.30 -24.15
C GLN A 9 -27.32 3.99 -23.92
N PRO A 10 -27.04 5.08 -24.64
CA PRO A 10 -25.80 5.83 -24.48
C PRO A 10 -25.74 6.43 -23.08
N VAL A 11 -24.53 6.57 -22.54
CA VAL A 11 -24.26 7.12 -21.22
C VAL A 11 -24.39 8.64 -21.23
N VAL A 12 -23.87 9.24 -22.29
CA VAL A 12 -23.87 10.68 -22.56
C VAL A 12 -24.69 10.89 -23.84
N ASN A 13 -25.36 12.03 -23.97
CA ASN A 13 -25.95 12.43 -25.25
C ASN A 13 -24.81 12.79 -26.21
N ARG A 14 -24.32 14.03 -26.18
CA ARG A 14 -23.15 14.46 -26.94
C ARG A 14 -21.92 14.54 -26.04
N LEU A 15 -20.84 13.90 -26.47
CA LEU A 15 -19.52 14.01 -25.86
C LEU A 15 -18.68 15.00 -26.67
N VAL A 16 -18.45 16.19 -26.13
CA VAL A 16 -17.61 17.22 -26.77
C VAL A 16 -16.22 17.16 -26.19
N VAL A 17 -15.20 16.92 -27.01
CA VAL A 17 -13.79 16.87 -26.58
C VAL A 17 -13.03 18.07 -27.13
N ILE A 18 -12.67 19.00 -26.26
CA ILE A 18 -11.91 20.21 -26.60
C ILE A 18 -10.42 19.90 -26.45
N GLY A 19 -9.70 19.77 -27.57
CA GLY A 19 -8.30 19.38 -27.59
C GLY A 19 -8.11 17.90 -27.92
N LEU A 20 -7.80 17.61 -29.19
CA LEU A 20 -7.57 16.26 -29.70
C LEU A 20 -6.10 15.83 -29.56
N GLY A 21 -5.60 15.87 -28.32
CA GLY A 21 -4.32 15.27 -27.92
C GLY A 21 -4.42 13.75 -27.74
N LEU A 22 -3.42 13.12 -27.11
CA LEU A 22 -3.44 11.69 -26.79
C LEU A 22 -4.67 11.32 -25.94
N ILE A 23 -4.85 12.03 -24.81
CA ILE A 23 -5.87 11.70 -23.81
C ILE A 23 -7.28 11.96 -24.37
N GLY A 24 -7.54 13.18 -24.86
CA GLY A 24 -8.83 13.54 -25.43
C GLY A 24 -9.24 12.62 -26.58
N SER A 25 -8.33 12.35 -27.52
CA SER A 25 -8.61 11.46 -28.66
C SER A 25 -8.83 10.01 -28.22
N SER A 26 -8.09 9.53 -27.22
CA SER A 26 -8.28 8.17 -26.70
C SER A 26 -9.64 8.03 -26.01
N LEU A 27 -10.09 9.06 -25.29
CA LEU A 27 -11.40 9.04 -24.63
C LEU A 27 -12.54 9.10 -25.65
N ALA A 28 -12.42 9.98 -26.65
CA ALA A 28 -13.35 10.07 -27.78
C ALA A 28 -13.50 8.71 -28.50
N LEU A 29 -12.36 8.10 -28.86
CA LEU A 29 -12.32 6.81 -29.54
C LEU A 29 -12.89 5.68 -28.67
N ALA A 30 -12.54 5.62 -27.38
CA ALA A 30 -13.06 4.62 -26.45
C ALA A 30 -14.57 4.75 -26.28
N ALA A 31 -15.08 5.98 -26.10
CA ALA A 31 -16.50 6.26 -25.94
C ALA A 31 -17.28 5.89 -27.20
N ARG A 32 -16.77 6.24 -28.38
CA ARG A 32 -17.37 5.88 -29.67
C ARG A 32 -17.42 4.37 -29.88
N ASN A 33 -16.29 3.67 -29.69
CA ASN A 33 -16.22 2.22 -29.86
C ASN A 33 -17.16 1.45 -28.91
N ALA A 34 -17.37 1.97 -27.70
CA ALA A 34 -18.27 1.37 -26.72
C ALA A 34 -19.73 1.82 -26.85
N GLY A 35 -20.05 2.75 -27.77
CA GLY A 35 -21.38 3.32 -27.98
C GLY A 35 -21.88 4.11 -26.77
N LEU A 36 -20.99 4.85 -26.10
CA LEU A 36 -21.28 5.58 -24.86
C LEU A 36 -21.88 6.96 -25.10
N ALA A 37 -21.76 7.52 -26.31
CA ALA A 37 -22.36 8.79 -26.71
C ALA A 37 -23.24 8.58 -27.95
N THR A 38 -24.30 9.38 -28.10
CA THR A 38 -25.04 9.45 -29.37
C THR A 38 -24.21 10.07 -30.48
N GLU A 39 -23.34 11.01 -30.11
CA GLU A 39 -22.44 11.72 -31.03
C GLU A 39 -21.19 12.16 -30.25
N VAL A 40 -20.01 11.95 -30.85
CA VAL A 40 -18.74 12.46 -30.34
C VAL A 40 -18.28 13.63 -31.20
N VAL A 41 -18.21 14.82 -30.60
CA VAL A 41 -17.79 16.06 -31.26
C VAL A 41 -16.35 16.39 -30.85
N GLY A 42 -15.47 16.59 -31.83
CA GLY A 42 -14.08 16.99 -31.57
C GLY A 42 -13.85 18.45 -31.88
N ILE A 43 -13.23 19.18 -30.95
CA ILE A 43 -12.82 20.59 -31.15
C ILE A 43 -11.30 20.70 -31.17
N SER A 44 -10.77 21.33 -32.22
CA SER A 44 -9.34 21.63 -32.36
C SER A 44 -9.13 22.87 -33.21
N ARG A 45 -8.10 23.65 -32.90
CA ARG A 45 -7.71 24.85 -33.67
C ARG A 45 -7.10 24.52 -35.05
N ARG A 46 -6.71 23.26 -35.29
CA ARG A 46 -6.05 22.83 -36.54
C ARG A 46 -7.02 21.96 -37.34
N SER A 47 -7.46 22.46 -38.50
CA SER A 47 -8.36 21.71 -39.40
C SER A 47 -7.77 20.35 -39.79
N SER A 48 -6.46 20.28 -40.04
CA SER A 48 -5.79 19.00 -40.35
C SER A 48 -5.88 17.96 -39.23
N THR A 49 -5.99 18.37 -37.96
CA THR A 49 -6.21 17.45 -36.84
C THR A 49 -7.65 16.94 -36.82
N LEU A 50 -8.61 17.79 -37.16
CA LEU A 50 -10.03 17.43 -37.24
C LEU A 50 -10.29 16.46 -38.39
N ASP A 51 -9.77 16.76 -39.58
CA ASP A 51 -9.90 15.90 -40.76
C ASP A 51 -9.37 14.49 -40.47
N LEU A 52 -8.19 14.42 -39.85
CA LEU A 52 -7.57 13.16 -39.46
C LEU A 52 -8.36 12.43 -38.37
N ALA A 53 -8.92 13.15 -37.40
CA ALA A 53 -9.75 12.55 -36.35
C ALA A 53 -11.03 11.92 -36.92
N VAL A 54 -11.66 12.55 -37.92
CA VAL A 54 -12.83 12.00 -38.62
C VAL A 54 -12.43 10.79 -39.46
N GLU A 55 -11.35 10.89 -40.23
CA GLU A 55 -10.85 9.79 -41.08
C GLU A 55 -10.52 8.54 -40.25
N MET A 56 -9.90 8.73 -39.09
CA MET A 56 -9.58 7.65 -38.15
C MET A 56 -10.78 7.14 -37.34
N GLY A 57 -11.96 7.78 -37.46
CA GLY A 57 -13.13 7.47 -36.64
C GLY A 57 -12.91 7.72 -35.15
N VAL A 58 -12.12 8.72 -34.79
CA VAL A 58 -11.98 9.16 -33.39
C VAL A 58 -13.22 9.96 -32.97
N ILE A 59 -13.76 10.77 -33.88
CA ILE A 59 -14.92 11.63 -33.67
C ILE A 59 -15.94 11.45 -34.79
N ASP A 60 -17.19 11.81 -34.53
CA ASP A 60 -18.27 11.78 -35.51
C ASP A 60 -18.43 13.15 -36.21
N ARG A 61 -18.24 14.25 -35.46
CA ARG A 61 -18.39 15.62 -35.97
C ARG A 61 -17.19 16.50 -35.58
N PRO A 62 -16.52 17.16 -36.56
CA PRO A 62 -15.47 18.13 -36.28
C PRO A 62 -16.04 19.54 -36.09
N GLU A 63 -15.53 20.28 -35.11
CA GLU A 63 -15.87 21.70 -34.88
C GLU A 63 -14.62 22.54 -34.60
N GLN A 64 -14.65 23.82 -34.99
CA GLN A 64 -13.50 24.74 -34.82
C GLN A 64 -13.49 25.46 -33.46
N GLY A 65 -14.61 25.45 -32.74
CA GLY A 65 -14.74 26.11 -31.44
C GLY A 65 -16.06 25.77 -30.75
N LEU A 66 -16.14 26.04 -29.46
CA LEU A 66 -17.31 25.68 -28.64
C LEU A 66 -18.58 26.42 -29.06
N ALA A 67 -18.45 27.67 -29.52
CA ALA A 67 -19.58 28.49 -29.97
C ALA A 67 -20.39 27.87 -31.13
N ALA A 68 -19.78 27.01 -31.95
CA ALA A 68 -20.45 26.37 -33.08
C ALA A 68 -21.47 25.30 -32.65
N ILE A 69 -21.29 24.73 -31.46
CA ILE A 69 -22.13 23.64 -30.94
C ILE A 69 -22.88 24.01 -29.65
N ALA A 70 -22.46 25.06 -28.95
CA ALA A 70 -22.96 25.42 -27.61
C ALA A 70 -24.49 25.51 -27.52
N SER A 71 -25.17 26.06 -28.53
CA SER A 71 -26.64 26.17 -28.55
C SER A 71 -27.37 24.83 -28.67
N GLU A 72 -26.68 23.76 -29.07
CA GLU A 72 -27.23 22.40 -29.17
C GLU A 72 -27.05 21.60 -27.87
N LEU A 73 -26.25 22.10 -26.91
CA LEU A 73 -25.89 21.40 -25.68
C LEU A 73 -26.86 21.69 -24.53
N GLY A 74 -27.20 20.67 -23.76
CA GLY A 74 -28.06 20.74 -22.58
C GLY A 74 -27.84 19.57 -21.61
N ALA A 75 -28.89 19.23 -20.86
CA ALA A 75 -28.83 18.17 -19.87
C ALA A 75 -28.42 16.81 -20.48
N GLY A 76 -27.41 16.17 -19.89
CA GLY A 76 -26.87 14.89 -20.34
C GLY A 76 -25.79 15.00 -21.42
N ASP A 77 -25.47 16.20 -21.90
CA ASP A 77 -24.26 16.47 -22.69
C ASP A 77 -23.05 16.70 -21.77
N LEU A 78 -21.86 16.37 -22.26
CA LEU A 78 -20.62 16.43 -21.50
C LEU A 78 -19.48 17.03 -22.33
N VAL A 79 -18.84 18.06 -21.79
CA VAL A 79 -17.66 18.72 -22.35
C VAL A 79 -16.41 18.29 -21.60
N VAL A 80 -15.43 17.74 -22.31
CA VAL A 80 -14.11 17.35 -21.79
C VAL A 80 -13.06 18.35 -22.26
N ILE A 81 -12.39 19.00 -21.30
CA ILE A 81 -11.28 19.91 -21.54
C ILE A 81 -9.97 19.10 -21.59
N GLY A 82 -9.51 18.81 -22.81
CA GLY A 82 -8.30 18.05 -23.14
C GLY A 82 -7.15 18.89 -23.71
N VAL A 83 -7.07 20.17 -23.32
CA VAL A 83 -5.99 21.10 -23.69
C VAL A 83 -4.88 21.11 -22.62
N PRO A 84 -3.67 21.64 -22.91
CA PRO A 84 -2.63 21.81 -21.91
C PRO A 84 -3.12 22.63 -20.70
N THR A 85 -2.60 22.34 -19.51
CA THR A 85 -3.04 22.92 -18.23
C THR A 85 -3.13 24.45 -18.26
N LEU A 86 -2.13 25.13 -18.81
CA LEU A 86 -2.13 26.61 -18.88
C LEU A 86 -3.13 27.20 -19.89
N THR A 87 -3.77 26.36 -20.72
CA THR A 87 -4.83 26.76 -21.65
C THR A 87 -6.24 26.54 -21.06
N VAL A 88 -6.37 25.75 -20.00
CA VAL A 88 -7.65 25.46 -19.34
C VAL A 88 -8.42 26.73 -18.94
N PRO A 89 -7.80 27.79 -18.38
CA PRO A 89 -8.53 29.01 -18.00
C PRO A 89 -9.29 29.67 -19.16
N ALA A 90 -8.69 29.69 -20.36
CA ALA A 90 -9.33 30.25 -21.54
C ALA A 90 -10.56 29.44 -21.97
N ILE A 91 -10.48 28.10 -21.90
CA ILE A 91 -11.60 27.22 -22.23
C ILE A 91 -12.70 27.28 -21.17
N LEU A 92 -12.35 27.40 -19.89
CA LEU A 92 -13.32 27.60 -18.81
C LEU A 92 -14.10 28.90 -19.00
N LYS A 93 -13.44 29.97 -19.46
CA LYS A 93 -14.08 31.23 -19.84
C LYS A 93 -15.06 31.06 -21.00
N GLU A 94 -14.68 30.37 -22.06
CA GLU A 94 -15.61 30.04 -23.15
C GLU A 94 -16.80 29.22 -22.66
N CYS A 95 -16.57 28.26 -21.76
CA CYS A 95 -17.65 27.48 -21.17
C CYS A 95 -18.61 28.35 -20.34
N PHE A 96 -18.08 29.29 -19.55
CA PHE A 96 -18.88 30.22 -18.76
C PHE A 96 -19.77 31.12 -19.64
N GLU A 97 -19.21 31.62 -20.75
CA GLU A 97 -19.90 32.53 -21.65
C GLU A 97 -20.98 31.84 -22.51
N LEU A 98 -20.81 30.54 -22.79
CA LEU A 98 -21.58 29.84 -23.83
C LEU A 98 -22.48 28.71 -23.31
N LEU A 99 -22.17 28.10 -22.15
CA LEU A 99 -22.87 26.90 -21.68
C LEU A 99 -23.81 27.22 -20.53
N SER A 100 -25.01 26.62 -20.57
CA SER A 100 -25.92 26.62 -19.42
C SER A 100 -25.39 25.70 -18.31
N ASN A 101 -25.85 25.93 -17.07
CA ASN A 101 -25.50 25.12 -15.89
C ASN A 101 -25.94 23.63 -15.96
N GLN A 102 -26.63 23.21 -17.03
CA GLN A 102 -27.09 21.83 -17.23
C GLN A 102 -26.06 20.96 -17.98
N VAL A 103 -25.05 21.58 -18.60
CA VAL A 103 -24.04 20.87 -19.41
C VAL A 103 -22.89 20.46 -18.51
N THR A 104 -22.59 19.16 -18.44
CA THR A 104 -21.51 18.68 -17.59
C THR A 104 -20.15 19.10 -18.14
N ILE A 105 -19.26 19.61 -17.31
CA ILE A 105 -17.89 19.97 -17.68
C ILE A 105 -16.91 19.12 -16.87
N THR A 106 -15.93 18.55 -17.54
CA THR A 106 -14.79 17.88 -16.90
C THR A 106 -13.50 18.24 -17.62
N ASP A 107 -12.36 17.95 -17.01
CA ASP A 107 -11.04 18.13 -17.60
C ASP A 107 -10.21 16.85 -17.48
N VAL A 108 -9.04 16.86 -18.12
CA VAL A 108 -8.03 15.79 -18.00
C VAL A 108 -6.64 16.35 -17.70
N ALA A 109 -6.56 17.57 -17.15
CA ALA A 109 -5.31 18.22 -16.77
C ALA A 109 -4.61 17.46 -15.64
N SER A 110 -3.29 17.57 -15.55
CA SER A 110 -2.52 16.83 -14.54
C SER A 110 -2.51 17.49 -13.15
N VAL A 111 -2.99 18.72 -13.03
CA VAL A 111 -2.97 19.53 -11.80
C VAL A 111 -4.36 20.09 -11.55
N LYS A 112 -4.93 19.86 -10.36
CA LYS A 112 -6.33 20.16 -10.06
C LYS A 112 -6.52 21.51 -9.40
N GLY A 113 -5.63 21.92 -8.50
CA GLY A 113 -5.67 23.24 -7.86
C GLY A 113 -5.71 24.37 -8.88
N SER A 114 -4.88 24.29 -9.93
CA SER A 114 -4.86 25.31 -11.00
C SER A 114 -6.18 25.42 -11.78
N VAL A 115 -6.90 24.31 -11.96
CA VAL A 115 -8.21 24.30 -12.63
C VAL A 115 -9.25 24.95 -11.73
N MET A 116 -9.19 24.67 -10.43
CA MET A 116 -10.13 25.21 -9.44
C MET A 116 -9.97 26.72 -9.25
N VAL A 117 -8.72 27.20 -9.13
CA VAL A 117 -8.43 28.65 -9.08
C VAL A 117 -8.95 29.34 -10.32
N ALA A 118 -8.69 28.77 -11.51
CA ALA A 118 -9.18 29.34 -12.76
C ALA A 118 -10.72 29.35 -12.86
N ALA A 119 -11.39 28.29 -12.38
CA ALA A 119 -12.84 28.24 -12.34
C ALA A 119 -13.41 29.31 -11.41
N GLU A 120 -12.86 29.46 -10.20
CA GLU A 120 -13.28 30.48 -9.24
C GLU A 120 -13.09 31.90 -9.79
N GLU A 121 -11.94 32.19 -10.43
CA GLU A 121 -11.66 33.49 -11.05
C GLU A 121 -12.61 33.83 -12.20
N VAL A 122 -13.00 32.84 -13.00
CA VAL A 122 -13.86 33.03 -14.18
C VAL A 122 -15.34 33.13 -13.79
N TYR A 123 -15.82 32.24 -12.92
CA TYR A 123 -17.24 32.12 -12.55
C TYR A 123 -17.60 32.97 -11.31
N GLY A 124 -16.61 33.41 -10.54
CA GLY A 124 -16.78 34.07 -9.23
C GLY A 124 -17.21 33.13 -8.09
N HIS A 125 -17.38 31.84 -8.40
CA HIS A 125 -17.70 30.73 -7.50
C HIS A 125 -17.41 29.43 -8.24
N LEU A 126 -17.34 28.30 -7.53
CA LEU A 126 -17.15 27.01 -8.17
C LEU A 126 -18.44 26.55 -8.86
N PRO A 127 -18.44 26.36 -10.20
CA PRO A 127 -19.65 26.03 -10.92
C PRO A 127 -20.09 24.59 -10.65
N VAL A 128 -21.36 24.39 -10.31
CA VAL A 128 -21.95 23.08 -9.96
C VAL A 128 -21.77 22.00 -11.03
N GLN A 129 -21.56 22.41 -12.29
CA GLN A 129 -21.42 21.51 -13.43
C GLN A 129 -19.98 21.04 -13.71
N LEU A 130 -18.98 21.60 -13.01
CA LEU A 130 -17.58 21.24 -13.17
C LEU A 130 -17.22 20.07 -12.25
N VAL A 131 -16.73 18.99 -12.85
CA VAL A 131 -16.23 17.81 -12.16
C VAL A 131 -14.81 17.54 -12.68
N PRO A 132 -13.77 18.08 -12.02
CA PRO A 132 -12.41 17.91 -12.47
C PRO A 132 -11.96 16.44 -12.42
N GLY A 133 -11.16 16.04 -13.40
CA GLY A 133 -10.70 14.66 -13.55
C GLY A 133 -9.24 14.57 -13.97
N HIS A 134 -8.55 13.52 -13.55
CA HIS A 134 -7.17 13.24 -13.94
C HIS A 134 -7.01 11.75 -14.27
N PRO A 135 -6.98 11.37 -15.55
CA PRO A 135 -6.64 10.02 -15.95
C PRO A 135 -5.14 9.77 -15.75
N ILE A 136 -4.80 8.80 -14.89
CA ILE A 136 -3.43 8.34 -14.66
C ILE A 136 -3.06 7.33 -15.74
N ALA A 137 -3.02 7.80 -16.98
CA ALA A 137 -2.66 7.04 -18.17
C ALA A 137 -1.96 7.97 -19.15
N GLY A 138 -0.95 7.47 -19.86
CA GLY A 138 -0.19 8.29 -20.80
C GLY A 138 0.80 7.49 -21.62
N SER A 139 1.35 8.14 -22.63
CA SER A 139 2.43 7.63 -23.48
C SER A 139 3.31 8.80 -23.88
N GLU A 140 4.56 8.49 -24.19
CA GLU A 140 5.54 9.34 -24.85
C GLU A 140 5.10 9.84 -26.24
N LYS A 141 4.05 9.24 -26.82
CA LYS A 141 3.46 9.65 -28.11
C LYS A 141 2.34 10.66 -27.90
N SER A 142 2.30 11.68 -28.74
CA SER A 142 1.31 12.76 -28.67
C SER A 142 0.46 12.89 -29.94
N GLY A 143 -0.66 13.62 -29.82
CA GLY A 143 -1.57 13.90 -30.93
C GLY A 143 -2.62 12.81 -31.20
N VAL A 144 -3.51 13.09 -32.14
CA VAL A 144 -4.65 12.23 -32.50
C VAL A 144 -4.23 10.86 -33.04
N THR A 145 -3.10 10.77 -33.75
CA THR A 145 -2.57 9.51 -34.30
C THR A 145 -2.09 8.54 -33.22
N ALA A 146 -1.85 9.03 -32.00
CA ALA A 146 -1.46 8.21 -30.86
C ALA A 146 -2.66 7.68 -30.07
N ALA A 147 -3.90 7.98 -30.48
CA ALA A 147 -5.11 7.57 -29.78
C ALA A 147 -5.20 6.04 -29.61
N LYS A 148 -5.58 5.59 -28.41
CA LYS A 148 -5.77 4.17 -28.09
C LYS A 148 -7.10 3.98 -27.38
N ALA A 149 -7.98 3.14 -27.93
CA ALA A 149 -9.31 2.89 -27.38
C ALA A 149 -9.28 2.19 -26.00
N ASP A 150 -8.18 1.50 -25.69
CA ASP A 150 -7.97 0.76 -24.45
C ASP A 150 -7.03 1.49 -23.47
N LEU A 151 -6.66 2.75 -23.74
CA LEU A 151 -5.67 3.51 -22.95
C LEU A 151 -6.00 3.54 -21.45
N PHE A 152 -7.28 3.61 -21.11
CA PHE A 152 -7.74 3.78 -19.73
C PHE A 152 -8.14 2.47 -19.06
N LYS A 153 -8.12 1.36 -19.80
CA LYS A 153 -8.55 0.07 -19.26
C LYS A 153 -7.63 -0.34 -18.11
N ASP A 154 -8.24 -0.64 -16.96
CA ASP A 154 -7.56 -1.00 -15.71
C ASP A 154 -6.60 0.09 -15.17
N HIS A 155 -6.64 1.31 -15.75
CA HIS A 155 -5.90 2.48 -15.26
C HIS A 155 -6.77 3.33 -14.34
N ARG A 156 -6.14 4.06 -13.42
CA ARG A 156 -6.85 4.89 -12.45
C ARG A 156 -7.26 6.22 -13.07
N VAL A 157 -8.46 6.68 -12.76
CA VAL A 157 -8.90 8.06 -13.00
C VAL A 157 -9.29 8.66 -11.66
N ILE A 158 -8.67 9.77 -11.30
CA ILE A 158 -8.96 10.48 -10.06
C ILE A 158 -9.94 11.60 -10.38
N LEU A 159 -11.11 11.59 -9.75
CA LEU A 159 -12.06 12.70 -9.78
C LEU A 159 -11.88 13.53 -8.51
N THR A 160 -11.97 14.85 -8.64
CA THR A 160 -11.87 15.76 -7.49
C THR A 160 -13.10 16.67 -7.43
N PRO A 161 -14.30 16.10 -7.17
CA PRO A 161 -15.50 16.92 -7.00
C PRO A 161 -15.33 17.88 -5.82
N HIS A 162 -15.87 19.09 -5.94
CA HIS A 162 -15.89 20.08 -4.87
C HIS A 162 -17.26 20.06 -4.15
N ALA A 163 -17.37 20.80 -3.05
CA ALA A 163 -18.56 20.79 -2.19
C ALA A 163 -19.87 21.13 -2.93
N ASP A 164 -19.79 21.99 -3.94
CA ASP A 164 -20.93 22.42 -4.76
C ASP A 164 -21.11 21.61 -6.05
N SER A 165 -20.27 20.60 -6.32
CA SER A 165 -20.42 19.77 -7.52
C SER A 165 -21.76 19.05 -7.50
N GLY A 166 -22.56 19.21 -8.56
CA GLY A 166 -23.87 18.59 -8.64
C GLY A 166 -23.77 17.07 -8.83
N ASP A 167 -24.50 16.31 -8.01
CA ASP A 167 -24.47 14.83 -7.99
C ASP A 167 -24.68 14.21 -9.38
N ALA A 168 -25.59 14.78 -10.19
CA ALA A 168 -25.87 14.29 -11.53
C ALA A 168 -24.65 14.41 -12.47
N HIS A 169 -23.88 15.49 -12.34
CA HIS A 169 -22.67 15.71 -13.11
C HIS A 169 -21.55 14.74 -12.69
N VAL A 170 -21.37 14.57 -11.38
CA VAL A 170 -20.37 13.64 -10.82
C VAL A 170 -20.65 12.21 -11.29
N GLN A 171 -21.90 11.77 -11.16
CA GLN A 171 -22.32 10.43 -11.60
C GLN A 171 -22.14 10.23 -13.11
N LEU A 172 -22.39 11.26 -13.93
CA LEU A 172 -22.21 11.16 -15.38
C LEU A 172 -20.73 10.97 -15.75
N VAL A 173 -19.83 11.77 -15.16
CA VAL A 173 -18.38 11.69 -15.39
C VAL A 173 -17.82 10.37 -14.88
N GLU A 174 -18.20 9.96 -13.66
CA GLU A 174 -17.79 8.67 -13.09
C GLU A 174 -18.21 7.52 -13.99
N LYS A 175 -19.49 7.50 -14.42
CA LYS A 175 -20.02 6.43 -15.27
C LYS A 175 -19.35 6.40 -16.64
N LEU A 176 -19.01 7.54 -17.24
CA LEU A 176 -18.24 7.60 -18.48
C LEU A 176 -16.89 6.90 -18.32
N TRP A 177 -16.12 7.28 -17.29
CA TRP A 177 -14.79 6.70 -17.03
C TRP A 177 -14.84 5.20 -16.72
N GLN A 178 -15.79 4.75 -15.88
CA GLN A 178 -16.00 3.33 -15.60
C GLN A 178 -16.34 2.54 -16.87
N LYS A 179 -17.13 3.12 -17.78
CA LYS A 179 -17.56 2.44 -19.02
C LYS A 179 -16.48 2.34 -20.08
N VAL A 180 -15.47 3.22 -20.04
CA VAL A 180 -14.23 3.04 -20.84
C VAL A 180 -13.20 2.14 -20.16
N GLY A 181 -13.56 1.54 -19.02
CA GLY A 181 -12.76 0.52 -18.33
C GLY A 181 -11.79 1.07 -17.28
N ALA A 182 -11.90 2.34 -16.91
CA ALA A 182 -11.06 2.93 -15.87
C ALA A 182 -11.53 2.55 -14.46
N VAL A 183 -10.58 2.52 -13.53
CA VAL A 183 -10.84 2.43 -12.09
C VAL A 183 -10.96 3.84 -11.54
N VAL A 184 -12.18 4.27 -11.23
CA VAL A 184 -12.43 5.62 -10.73
C VAL A 184 -12.23 5.68 -9.21
N SER A 185 -11.55 6.72 -8.75
CA SER A 185 -11.41 7.06 -7.32
C SER A 185 -11.64 8.55 -7.13
N CYS A 186 -12.11 8.95 -5.95
CA CYS A 186 -12.26 10.36 -5.58
C CYS A 186 -11.18 10.78 -4.59
N MET A 187 -10.74 12.03 -4.66
CA MET A 187 -9.74 12.63 -3.77
C MET A 187 -10.01 14.12 -3.60
N ASP A 188 -9.58 14.72 -2.48
CA ASP A 188 -9.55 16.17 -2.32
C ASP A 188 -8.59 16.80 -3.36
N ILE A 189 -8.88 18.03 -3.78
CA ILE A 189 -8.07 18.79 -4.73
C ILE A 189 -6.64 19.03 -4.20
N GLN A 190 -6.51 19.43 -2.93
CA GLN A 190 -5.21 19.68 -2.30
C GLN A 190 -4.44 18.36 -2.15
N GLU A 191 -5.10 17.32 -1.65
CA GLU A 191 -4.50 16.00 -1.51
C GLU A 191 -4.02 15.45 -2.86
N HIS A 192 -4.81 15.63 -3.93
CA HIS A 192 -4.41 15.26 -5.29
C HIS A 192 -3.09 15.92 -5.69
N ASP A 193 -3.00 17.25 -5.60
CA ASP A 193 -1.82 17.96 -6.06
C ASP A 193 -0.57 17.63 -5.23
N GLU A 194 -0.72 17.42 -3.92
CA GLU A 194 0.36 16.98 -3.01
C GLU A 194 0.83 15.55 -3.31
N VAL A 195 -0.11 14.60 -3.45
CA VAL A 195 0.22 13.20 -3.74
C VAL A 195 0.86 13.07 -5.12
N LEU A 196 0.35 13.77 -6.13
CA LEU A 196 0.90 13.71 -7.48
C LEU A 196 2.25 14.44 -7.59
N ALA A 197 2.48 15.49 -6.78
CA ALA A 197 3.80 16.09 -6.66
C ALA A 197 4.86 15.07 -6.21
N ALA A 198 4.56 14.28 -5.18
CA ALA A 198 5.49 13.29 -4.64
C ALA A 198 5.63 12.03 -5.51
N THR A 199 4.51 11.52 -6.05
CA THR A 199 4.47 10.20 -6.71
C THR A 199 4.65 10.25 -8.22
N SER A 200 4.46 11.41 -8.85
CA SER A 200 4.57 11.59 -10.30
C SER A 200 5.54 12.71 -10.67
N HIS A 201 5.33 13.94 -10.17
CA HIS A 201 6.07 15.10 -10.67
C HIS A 201 7.55 15.07 -10.27
N LEU A 202 7.84 14.87 -8.99
CA LEU A 202 9.20 14.80 -8.47
C LEU A 202 10.04 13.72 -9.15
N PRO A 203 9.57 12.46 -9.33
CA PRO A 203 10.29 11.46 -10.13
C PRO A 203 10.69 11.95 -11.52
N HIS A 204 9.83 12.69 -12.23
CA HIS A 204 10.17 13.23 -13.55
C HIS A 204 11.25 14.30 -13.46
N PHE A 205 11.17 15.22 -12.50
CA PHE A 205 12.20 16.25 -12.32
C PHE A 205 13.56 15.66 -11.93
N LEU A 206 13.59 14.63 -11.07
CA LEU A 206 14.82 13.91 -10.75
C LEU A 206 15.40 13.20 -11.98
N ALA A 207 14.55 12.58 -12.81
CA ALA A 207 14.98 11.95 -14.04
C ALA A 207 15.55 12.98 -15.04
N TYR A 208 14.88 14.13 -15.24
CA TYR A 208 15.38 15.22 -16.06
C TYR A 208 16.73 15.75 -15.55
N SER A 209 16.82 16.03 -14.24
CA SER A 209 18.03 16.55 -13.60
C SER A 209 19.21 15.59 -13.74
N LEU A 210 18.98 14.28 -13.55
CA LEU A 210 20.02 13.26 -13.70
C LEU A 210 20.52 13.18 -15.16
N VAL A 211 19.60 13.16 -16.13
CA VAL A 211 19.96 13.12 -17.56
C VAL A 211 20.75 14.35 -17.97
N ASP A 212 20.29 15.55 -17.57
CA ASP A 212 20.97 16.82 -17.87
C ASP A 212 22.36 16.91 -17.23
N THR A 213 22.47 16.46 -15.97
CA THR A 213 23.74 16.38 -15.24
C THR A 213 24.75 15.50 -15.98
N LEU A 214 24.35 14.31 -16.43
CA LEU A 214 25.25 13.41 -17.16
C LEU A 214 25.56 13.90 -18.58
N ALA A 215 24.59 14.53 -19.25
CA ALA A 215 24.79 15.09 -20.59
C ALA A 215 25.83 16.23 -20.61
N SER A 216 25.93 16.99 -19.51
CA SER A 216 26.88 18.10 -19.35
C SER A 216 28.31 17.67 -18.94
N MET A 217 28.54 16.40 -18.59
CA MET A 217 29.87 15.88 -18.27
C MET A 217 30.73 15.71 -19.54
N ARG A 218 32.03 16.04 -19.43
CA ARG A 218 32.96 16.10 -20.58
C ARG A 218 33.17 14.76 -21.31
N ASP A 219 32.94 13.61 -20.66
CA ASP A 219 33.06 12.25 -21.21
C ASP A 219 31.70 11.57 -21.49
N ASN A 220 30.70 12.33 -21.96
CA ASN A 220 29.32 11.85 -22.13
C ASN A 220 29.17 10.57 -22.97
N ARG A 221 30.02 10.31 -23.99
CA ARG A 221 29.91 9.13 -24.87
C ARG A 221 30.18 7.81 -24.17
N GLU A 222 31.07 7.79 -23.17
CA GLU A 222 31.35 6.55 -22.43
C GLU A 222 30.32 6.34 -21.30
N ILE A 223 29.84 7.42 -20.67
CA ILE A 223 28.86 7.37 -19.57
C ILE A 223 27.56 6.68 -20.03
N PHE A 224 27.00 7.09 -21.18
CA PHE A 224 25.79 6.45 -21.71
C PHE A 224 26.03 5.03 -22.25
N ARG A 225 27.29 4.65 -22.54
CA ARG A 225 27.63 3.28 -22.97
C ARG A 225 27.56 2.28 -21.82
N TYR A 226 27.84 2.73 -20.60
CA TYR A 226 27.77 1.90 -19.37
C TYR A 226 26.45 2.05 -18.61
N ALA A 227 25.53 2.90 -19.10
CA ALA A 227 24.20 3.06 -18.57
C ALA A 227 23.34 1.79 -18.81
N ALA A 228 23.48 0.79 -17.94
CA ALA A 228 22.71 -0.46 -17.97
C ALA A 228 21.34 -0.32 -17.27
N GLY A 229 20.51 -1.37 -17.42
CA GLY A 229 19.12 -1.56 -16.96
C GLY A 229 18.51 -0.46 -16.07
N GLY A 230 18.95 -0.36 -14.81
CA GLY A 230 18.35 0.55 -13.83
C GLY A 230 18.39 2.03 -14.21
N PHE A 231 19.46 2.49 -14.88
CA PHE A 231 19.52 3.87 -15.38
C PHE A 231 18.49 4.09 -16.48
N ARG A 232 18.39 3.17 -17.44
CA ARG A 232 17.44 3.26 -18.55
C ARG A 232 16.00 3.28 -18.04
N ASP A 233 15.70 2.46 -17.03
CA ASP A 233 14.35 2.37 -16.48
C ASP A 233 13.97 3.64 -15.68
N PHE A 234 14.90 4.17 -14.88
CA PHE A 234 14.71 5.43 -14.14
C PHE A 234 14.57 6.64 -15.07
N THR A 235 15.40 6.73 -16.11
CA THR A 235 15.43 7.87 -17.03
C THR A 235 14.46 7.78 -18.19
N ARG A 236 13.75 6.64 -18.36
CA ARG A 236 12.72 6.47 -19.39
C ARG A 236 11.70 7.62 -19.41
N ILE A 237 11.32 8.10 -18.23
CA ILE A 237 10.32 9.17 -18.08
C ILE A 237 10.83 10.57 -18.44
N ALA A 238 12.15 10.78 -18.51
CA ALA A 238 12.73 12.03 -18.99
C ALA A 238 12.56 12.22 -20.52
N ALA A 239 12.11 11.20 -21.25
CA ALA A 239 11.72 11.33 -22.66
C ALA A 239 10.33 11.95 -22.86
N SER A 240 9.63 12.29 -21.77
CA SER A 240 8.30 12.91 -21.82
C SER A 240 8.34 14.33 -22.40
N ASP A 241 7.17 14.84 -22.82
CA ASP A 241 7.02 16.14 -23.46
C ASP A 241 7.45 17.31 -22.53
N PRO A 242 8.47 18.12 -22.91
CA PRO A 242 8.96 19.20 -22.05
C PRO A 242 7.97 20.34 -21.83
N ILE A 243 7.05 20.59 -22.77
CA ILE A 243 6.06 21.67 -22.65
C ILE A 243 5.04 21.30 -21.56
N MET A 244 4.55 20.07 -21.58
CA MET A 244 3.65 19.55 -20.55
C MET A 244 4.29 19.62 -19.16
N TRP A 245 5.55 19.17 -19.02
CA TRP A 245 6.23 19.17 -17.72
C TRP A 245 6.57 20.57 -17.20
N ARG A 246 6.88 21.52 -18.09
CA ARG A 246 6.97 22.94 -17.73
C ARG A 246 5.65 23.46 -17.19
N ASP A 247 4.55 23.16 -17.86
CA ASP A 247 3.22 23.63 -17.48
C ASP A 247 2.80 23.04 -16.12
N ILE A 248 3.09 21.75 -15.87
CA ILE A 248 2.90 21.09 -14.57
C ILE A 248 3.74 21.77 -13.48
N ALA A 249 5.02 22.07 -13.75
CA ALA A 249 5.90 22.73 -12.79
C ALA A 249 5.37 24.10 -12.34
N LEU A 250 4.82 24.87 -13.28
CA LEU A 250 4.23 26.18 -13.01
C LEU A 250 2.88 26.07 -12.30
N ALA A 251 2.04 25.10 -12.70
CA ALA A 251 0.71 24.93 -12.16
C ALA A 251 0.68 24.32 -10.75
N ASN A 252 1.61 23.41 -10.42
CA ASN A 252 1.69 22.75 -9.11
C ASN A 252 2.95 23.17 -8.32
N ARG A 253 3.36 24.44 -8.48
CA ARG A 253 4.63 24.96 -7.98
C ARG A 253 4.84 24.71 -6.48
N GLU A 254 3.85 25.02 -5.66
CA GLU A 254 3.98 24.96 -4.20
C GLU A 254 4.20 23.54 -3.68
N ALA A 255 3.38 22.58 -4.12
CA ALA A 255 3.52 21.18 -3.70
C ALA A 255 4.82 20.55 -4.24
N ILE A 256 5.22 20.89 -5.47
CA ILE A 256 6.50 20.44 -6.04
C ILE A 256 7.69 20.97 -5.24
N LEU A 257 7.69 22.26 -4.88
CA LEU A 257 8.78 22.84 -4.09
C LEU A 257 8.87 22.20 -2.70
N SER A 258 7.72 22.00 -2.04
CA SER A 258 7.65 21.35 -0.73
C SER A 258 8.33 19.96 -0.73
N VAL A 259 7.98 19.10 -1.69
CA VAL A 259 8.56 17.75 -1.76
C VAL A 259 10.02 17.77 -2.26
N LEU A 260 10.39 18.72 -3.11
CA LEU A 260 11.76 18.90 -3.57
C LEU A 260 12.67 19.32 -2.42
N ASP A 261 12.24 20.25 -1.57
CA ASP A 261 13.01 20.67 -0.40
C ASP A 261 13.23 19.51 0.57
N GLN A 262 12.20 18.67 0.79
CA GLN A 262 12.33 17.46 1.60
C GLN A 262 13.36 16.48 1.02
N ILE A 263 13.35 16.25 -0.30
CA ILE A 263 14.30 15.33 -0.91
C ILE A 263 15.73 15.88 -0.89
N MET A 264 15.88 17.20 -1.06
CA MET A 264 17.18 17.87 -0.94
C MET A 264 17.75 17.76 0.47
N SER A 265 16.90 17.88 1.50
CA SER A 265 17.30 17.61 2.89
C SER A 265 17.80 16.17 3.06
N ASN A 266 17.02 15.19 2.57
CA ASN A 266 17.39 13.77 2.66
C ASN A 266 18.70 13.46 1.92
N PHE A 267 18.93 14.05 0.75
CA PHE A 267 20.19 13.92 0.02
C PHE A 267 21.36 14.56 0.76
N SER A 268 21.12 15.65 1.49
CA SER A 268 22.15 16.31 2.31
C SER A 268 22.57 15.42 3.48
N GLU A 269 21.61 14.79 4.15
CA GLU A 269 21.90 13.80 5.21
C GLU A 269 22.63 12.58 4.65
N MET A 270 22.14 12.01 3.54
CA MET A 270 22.79 10.87 2.88
C MET A 270 24.22 11.20 2.44
N ARG A 271 24.45 12.39 1.89
CA ARG A 271 25.80 12.87 1.57
C ARG A 271 26.67 12.90 2.83
N SER A 272 26.17 13.47 3.93
CA SER A 272 26.93 13.54 5.18
C SER A 272 27.28 12.16 5.70
N ALA A 273 26.36 11.20 5.65
CA ALA A 273 26.58 9.82 6.07
C ALA A 273 27.62 9.10 5.20
N ILE A 274 27.62 9.35 3.89
CA ILE A 274 28.65 8.84 2.97
C ILE A 274 30.02 9.44 3.31
N ASP A 275 30.09 10.75 3.55
CA ASP A 275 31.33 11.47 3.85
C ASP A 275 31.94 11.04 5.20
N SER A 276 31.09 10.79 6.20
CA SER A 276 31.52 10.33 7.54
C SER A 276 31.71 8.82 7.66
N GLY A 277 31.28 8.02 6.68
CA GLY A 277 31.29 6.56 6.76
C GLY A 277 30.27 5.97 7.74
N ASP A 278 29.12 6.61 7.92
CA ASP A 278 28.05 6.14 8.81
C ASP A 278 27.29 4.94 8.20
N GLU A 279 27.84 3.75 8.41
CA GLU A 279 27.27 2.48 7.94
C GLU A 279 25.86 2.24 8.47
N THR A 280 25.56 2.71 9.69
CA THR A 280 24.26 2.47 10.33
C THR A 280 23.17 3.29 9.66
N TYR A 281 23.40 4.60 9.47
CA TYR A 281 22.44 5.47 8.78
C TYR A 281 22.16 4.97 7.36
N LEU A 282 23.20 4.60 6.61
CA LEU A 282 23.06 4.12 5.23
C LEU A 282 22.24 2.83 5.17
N MET A 283 22.56 1.85 6.02
CA MET A 283 21.83 0.59 6.08
C MET A 283 20.35 0.80 6.44
N ASP A 284 20.09 1.67 7.42
CA ASP A 284 18.75 2.00 7.87
C ASP A 284 17.92 2.67 6.76
N VAL A 285 18.48 3.65 6.06
CA VAL A 285 17.80 4.32 4.92
C VAL A 285 17.52 3.33 3.79
N PHE A 286 18.49 2.51 3.41
CA PHE A 286 18.32 1.55 2.32
C PHE A 286 17.31 0.46 2.67
N THR A 287 17.30 -0.02 3.91
CA THR A 287 16.33 -1.00 4.39
C THR A 287 14.92 -0.42 4.40
N ARG A 288 14.72 0.79 4.96
CA ARG A 288 13.42 1.47 4.93
C ARG A 288 12.92 1.68 3.50
N ALA A 289 13.79 2.13 2.59
CA ALA A 289 13.44 2.35 1.19
C ALA A 289 13.04 1.03 0.48
N ARG A 290 13.83 -0.05 0.69
CA ARG A 290 13.54 -1.38 0.15
C ARG A 290 12.23 -1.93 0.68
N ASP A 291 12.02 -1.86 1.99
CA ASP A 291 10.85 -2.45 2.63
C ASP A 291 9.57 -1.68 2.25
N ALA A 292 9.63 -0.35 2.21
CA ALA A 292 8.54 0.47 1.65
C ALA A 292 8.24 0.07 0.20
N ARG A 293 9.26 -0.05 -0.66
CA ARG A 293 9.09 -0.44 -2.07
C ARG A 293 8.44 -1.81 -2.21
N ASN A 294 8.88 -2.79 -1.43
CA ASN A 294 8.35 -4.16 -1.46
C ASN A 294 6.90 -4.22 -0.98
N HIS A 295 6.58 -3.47 0.07
CA HIS A 295 5.21 -3.31 0.56
C HIS A 295 4.31 -2.66 -0.51
N PHE A 296 4.75 -1.56 -1.14
CA PHE A 296 4.02 -0.94 -2.26
C PHE A 296 3.87 -1.89 -3.47
N GLY A 297 4.88 -2.72 -3.76
CA GLY A 297 4.83 -3.71 -4.85
C GLY A 297 3.74 -4.76 -4.66
N GLN A 298 3.46 -5.17 -3.41
CA GLN A 298 2.39 -6.11 -3.08
C GLN A 298 1.00 -5.45 -3.06
N SER A 299 0.92 -4.18 -2.67
CA SER A 299 -0.34 -3.41 -2.61
C SER A 299 -0.87 -2.96 -3.97
N ILE A 300 -0.07 -2.99 -5.04
CA ILE A 300 -0.48 -2.57 -6.40
C ILE A 300 -1.26 -3.66 -7.15
N ASP A 301 -1.45 -4.89 -6.60
CA ASP A 301 -2.42 -5.81 -7.20
C ASP A 301 -3.82 -5.17 -7.12
N PRO A 302 -4.41 -4.75 -8.26
CA PRO A 302 -5.68 -4.02 -8.26
C PRO A 302 -6.83 -4.85 -7.67
N LYS A 303 -6.64 -6.17 -7.53
CA LYS A 303 -7.60 -7.08 -6.91
C LYS A 303 -7.55 -7.07 -5.37
N ALA A 304 -6.45 -6.65 -4.76
CA ALA A 304 -6.24 -6.75 -3.31
C ALA A 304 -6.93 -5.62 -2.53
N LEU A 305 -6.98 -4.40 -3.08
CA LEU A 305 -7.49 -3.20 -2.39
C LEU A 305 -9.01 -2.99 -2.51
N GLN A 306 -9.72 -3.77 -3.32
CA GLN A 306 -11.14 -3.52 -3.66
C GLN A 306 -12.15 -4.37 -2.88
N LYS A 307 -11.74 -5.06 -1.80
CA LYS A 307 -12.69 -5.73 -0.91
C LYS A 307 -12.96 -4.89 0.32
N THR A 308 -13.85 -3.91 0.18
CA THR A 308 -14.79 -3.64 1.27
C THR A 308 -15.52 -4.97 1.51
N MET A 309 -15.46 -5.50 2.73
CA MET A 309 -16.28 -6.66 3.12
C MET A 309 -17.76 -6.26 3.11
N SER A 310 -18.35 -6.07 1.94
CA SER A 310 -19.78 -6.25 1.79
C SER A 310 -20.03 -7.72 2.08
N GLU A 311 -20.85 -8.03 3.07
CA GLU A 311 -21.46 -9.34 3.26
C GLU A 311 -22.35 -9.63 2.05
N LYS A 312 -21.73 -9.94 0.90
CA LYS A 312 -22.42 -10.64 -0.17
C LYS A 312 -22.71 -12.02 0.39
N ILE A 313 -23.99 -12.30 0.61
CA ILE A 313 -24.46 -13.67 0.77
C ILE A 313 -24.19 -14.37 -0.55
N ILE A 314 -23.05 -15.06 -0.63
CA ILE A 314 -22.68 -15.88 -1.77
C ILE A 314 -23.36 -17.23 -1.58
N ASN A 315 -24.39 -17.49 -2.37
CA ASN A 315 -25.00 -18.81 -2.44
C ASN A 315 -24.12 -19.70 -3.33
N TYR A 316 -23.26 -20.50 -2.70
CA TYR A 316 -22.45 -21.49 -3.40
C TYR A 316 -23.31 -22.69 -3.79
N LYS A 317 -23.53 -22.90 -5.10
CA LYS A 317 -24.04 -24.17 -5.62
C LYS A 317 -22.84 -25.05 -5.97
N VAL A 318 -22.43 -25.90 -5.04
CA VAL A 318 -21.31 -26.82 -5.22
C VAL A 318 -21.81 -28.09 -5.89
N THR A 319 -21.05 -28.60 -6.85
CA THR A 319 -21.27 -29.91 -7.49
C THR A 319 -20.03 -30.77 -7.31
N PRO A 320 -20.13 -32.12 -7.21
CA PRO A 320 -18.97 -32.98 -7.03
C PRO A 320 -17.91 -32.75 -8.11
N GLY A 321 -16.68 -32.40 -7.71
CA GLY A 321 -15.62 -31.95 -8.62
C GLY A 321 -14.61 -33.02 -9.05
N GLY A 322 -14.68 -34.25 -8.54
CA GLY A 322 -13.71 -35.32 -8.83
C GLY A 322 -12.94 -35.76 -7.58
N ALA A 323 -11.65 -36.11 -7.73
CA ALA A 323 -10.73 -36.49 -6.66
C ALA A 323 -9.65 -35.42 -6.43
N ALA A 324 -9.13 -35.31 -5.21
CA ALA A 324 -8.02 -34.42 -4.88
C ALA A 324 -6.69 -35.19 -4.98
N GLN A 325 -5.80 -34.78 -5.89
CA GLN A 325 -4.52 -35.44 -6.13
C GLN A 325 -3.36 -34.45 -6.14
N GLY A 326 -2.24 -34.77 -5.49
CA GLY A 326 -0.99 -34.02 -5.58
C GLY A 326 -0.16 -34.00 -4.29
N ASP A 327 1.04 -33.43 -4.39
CA ASP A 327 1.99 -33.35 -3.27
C ASP A 327 2.02 -31.93 -2.72
N ILE A 328 2.02 -31.78 -1.39
CA ILE A 328 2.04 -30.47 -0.76
C ILE A 328 2.99 -30.40 0.43
N ARG A 329 3.83 -29.35 0.44
CA ARG A 329 4.53 -28.95 1.66
C ARG A 329 3.57 -28.20 2.58
N VAL A 330 3.19 -28.84 3.68
CA VAL A 330 2.34 -28.23 4.70
C VAL A 330 3.04 -26.99 5.30
N PRO A 331 2.32 -25.87 5.49
CA PRO A 331 2.88 -24.67 6.12
C PRO A 331 3.43 -24.94 7.53
N GLY A 332 4.42 -24.14 7.93
CA GLY A 332 5.06 -24.27 9.24
C GLY A 332 4.14 -23.94 10.41
N ASP A 333 4.55 -24.38 11.61
CA ASP A 333 3.86 -24.07 12.85
C ASP A 333 3.87 -22.56 13.13
N LYS A 334 2.66 -22.01 13.25
CA LYS A 334 2.42 -20.59 13.53
C LYS A 334 3.08 -20.15 14.83
N SER A 335 2.94 -20.95 15.88
CA SER A 335 3.42 -20.66 17.23
C SER A 335 4.96 -20.62 17.30
N MET A 336 5.63 -21.55 16.61
CA MET A 336 7.07 -21.59 16.46
C MET A 336 7.58 -20.48 15.54
N SER A 337 6.82 -20.12 14.49
CA SER A 337 7.13 -18.99 13.61
C SER A 337 7.24 -17.68 14.40
N HIS A 338 6.26 -17.37 15.25
CA HIS A 338 6.33 -16.19 16.14
C HIS A 338 7.58 -16.19 17.04
N ARG A 339 7.86 -17.33 17.67
CA ARG A 339 8.99 -17.46 18.60
C ARG A 339 10.35 -17.42 17.90
N SER A 340 10.43 -17.91 16.67
CA SER A 340 11.66 -17.87 15.88
C SER A 340 12.08 -16.43 15.61
N ILE A 341 11.13 -15.56 15.26
CA ILE A 341 11.35 -14.12 15.14
C ILE A 341 11.75 -13.53 16.49
N MET A 342 10.94 -13.76 17.54
CA MET A 342 11.15 -13.14 18.85
C MET A 342 12.53 -13.47 19.43
N LEU A 343 12.87 -14.76 19.51
CA LEU A 343 14.11 -15.22 20.10
C LEU A 343 15.31 -14.94 19.21
N GLY A 344 15.17 -15.10 17.88
CA GLY A 344 16.22 -14.76 16.92
C GLY A 344 16.58 -13.27 16.97
N SER A 345 15.59 -12.41 17.23
CA SER A 345 15.79 -10.96 17.33
C SER A 345 16.58 -10.55 18.57
N ILE A 346 16.38 -11.22 19.70
CA ILE A 346 17.07 -10.92 20.98
C ILE A 346 18.30 -11.80 21.22
N ALA A 347 18.69 -12.62 20.25
CA ALA A 347 19.91 -13.42 20.31
C ALA A 347 21.14 -12.65 19.85
N GLU A 348 22.31 -13.11 20.23
CA GLU A 348 23.60 -12.64 19.73
C GLU A 348 23.95 -13.41 18.45
N GLY A 349 24.08 -12.69 17.33
CA GLY A 349 24.48 -13.25 16.03
C GLY A 349 23.33 -13.43 15.03
N MET A 350 23.59 -14.19 13.96
CA MET A 350 22.65 -14.41 12.86
C MET A 350 21.86 -15.71 13.05
N THR A 351 20.53 -15.61 13.12
CA THR A 351 19.60 -16.75 13.18
C THR A 351 19.03 -17.02 11.79
N GLU A 352 19.13 -18.25 11.30
CA GLU A 352 18.50 -18.66 10.04
C GLU A 352 17.29 -19.55 10.33
N VAL A 353 16.13 -19.16 9.81
CA VAL A 353 14.87 -19.89 9.97
C VAL A 353 14.42 -20.44 8.62
N THR A 354 14.09 -21.73 8.56
CA THR A 354 13.42 -22.39 7.43
C THR A 354 12.04 -22.86 7.84
N GLY A 355 11.13 -23.00 6.87
CA GLY A 355 9.75 -23.43 7.14
C GLY A 355 8.88 -22.39 7.86
N PHE A 356 9.30 -21.12 7.90
CA PHE A 356 8.53 -20.03 8.50
C PHE A 356 7.14 -19.90 7.87
N LEU A 357 6.11 -19.73 8.69
CA LEU A 357 4.75 -19.49 8.22
C LEU A 357 4.57 -18.02 7.81
N GLU A 358 4.36 -17.78 6.52
CA GLU A 358 4.08 -16.46 5.95
C GLU A 358 2.61 -16.03 6.11
N GLY A 359 2.04 -16.25 7.30
CA GLY A 359 0.70 -15.80 7.65
C GLY A 359 0.71 -14.37 8.21
N GLU A 360 -0.39 -13.63 8.02
CA GLU A 360 -0.54 -12.23 8.48
C GLU A 360 -0.09 -12.01 9.92
N ASP A 361 -0.49 -12.89 10.85
CA ASP A 361 -0.10 -12.81 12.26
C ASP A 361 1.43 -12.91 12.46
N SER A 362 2.08 -13.84 11.77
CA SER A 362 3.52 -14.07 11.87
C SER A 362 4.30 -12.94 11.19
N LEU A 363 3.78 -12.40 10.08
CA LEU A 363 4.30 -11.21 9.41
C LEU A 363 4.18 -9.95 10.28
N ALA A 364 3.07 -9.77 11.01
CA ALA A 364 2.91 -8.66 11.95
C ALA A 364 3.93 -8.71 13.09
N THR A 365 4.31 -9.92 13.52
CA THR A 365 5.40 -10.10 14.50
C THR A 365 6.74 -9.69 13.93
N LEU A 366 7.03 -10.15 12.71
CA LEU A 366 8.25 -9.82 12.00
C LEU A 366 8.39 -8.31 11.81
N GLN A 367 7.31 -7.64 11.39
CA GLN A 367 7.29 -6.20 11.23
C GLN A 367 7.52 -5.47 12.56
N ALA A 368 6.92 -5.92 13.66
CA ALA A 368 7.14 -5.31 14.97
C ALA A 368 8.63 -5.31 15.39
N PHE A 369 9.38 -6.38 15.11
CA PHE A 369 10.82 -6.41 15.39
C PHE A 369 11.64 -5.55 14.43
N ARG A 370 11.25 -5.42 13.15
CA ARG A 370 11.86 -4.45 12.23
C ARG A 370 11.68 -3.02 12.73
N ASP A 371 10.48 -2.69 13.20
CA ASP A 371 10.15 -1.36 13.74
C ASP A 371 10.95 -1.05 15.02
N MET A 372 11.43 -2.09 15.72
CA MET A 372 12.33 -2.00 16.88
C MET A 372 13.81 -2.14 16.51
N GLY A 373 14.18 -1.97 15.24
CA GLY A 373 15.57 -1.88 14.79
C GLY A 373 16.27 -3.21 14.52
N VAL A 374 15.53 -4.33 14.43
CA VAL A 374 16.11 -5.64 14.08
C VAL A 374 16.15 -5.80 12.57
N ILE A 375 17.31 -6.16 12.03
CA ILE A 375 17.44 -6.45 10.61
C ILE A 375 16.94 -7.88 10.36
N ILE A 376 15.85 -8.00 9.59
CA ILE A 376 15.26 -9.29 9.21
C ILE A 376 15.17 -9.35 7.68
N GLU A 377 15.85 -10.31 7.08
CA GLU A 377 15.78 -10.62 5.65
C GLU A 377 14.71 -11.69 5.37
N GLY A 378 13.99 -11.57 4.26
CA GLY A 378 12.84 -12.41 3.94
C GLY A 378 11.53 -11.92 4.60
N PRO A 379 10.51 -12.79 4.75
CA PRO A 379 10.52 -14.19 4.34
C PRO A 379 10.56 -14.35 2.82
N ASP A 380 11.21 -15.42 2.36
CA ASP A 380 11.15 -15.90 0.97
C ASP A 380 10.98 -17.43 0.98
N GLN A 381 9.81 -17.91 0.60
CA GLN A 381 9.44 -19.34 0.62
C GLN A 381 9.71 -20.02 1.98
N GLY A 382 9.33 -19.33 3.06
CA GLY A 382 9.54 -19.78 4.43
C GLY A 382 10.97 -19.68 4.94
N ARG A 383 11.90 -19.06 4.19
CA ARG A 383 13.26 -18.74 4.67
C ARG A 383 13.31 -17.32 5.23
N VAL A 384 13.82 -17.16 6.45
CA VAL A 384 14.03 -15.87 7.12
C VAL A 384 15.44 -15.83 7.72
N VAL A 385 16.14 -14.70 7.60
CA VAL A 385 17.42 -14.47 8.30
C VAL A 385 17.25 -13.30 9.26
N ILE A 386 17.55 -13.51 10.53
CA ILE A 386 17.39 -12.51 11.59
C ILE A 386 18.77 -12.17 12.13
N HIS A 387 19.14 -10.89 12.06
CA HIS A 387 20.37 -10.39 12.68
C HIS A 387 20.00 -9.94 14.10
N GLY A 388 20.27 -10.82 15.06
CA GLY A 388 19.92 -10.60 16.45
C GLY A 388 20.71 -9.45 17.06
N VAL A 389 20.02 -8.64 17.87
CA VAL A 389 20.57 -7.44 18.51
C VAL A 389 20.93 -7.69 19.97
N GLY A 390 20.79 -8.92 20.46
CA GLY A 390 20.96 -9.26 21.87
C GLY A 390 19.78 -8.82 22.75
N LEU A 391 19.78 -9.29 24.01
CA LEU A 391 18.65 -9.18 24.93
C LEU A 391 18.20 -7.72 25.17
N HIS A 392 19.15 -6.79 25.17
CA HIS A 392 18.96 -5.36 25.45
C HIS A 392 19.20 -4.46 24.22
N GLY A 393 19.30 -5.01 23.00
CA GLY A 393 19.63 -4.23 21.80
C GLY A 393 18.44 -3.71 21.01
N LEU A 394 17.20 -4.00 21.42
CA LEU A 394 16.01 -3.46 20.76
C LEU A 394 15.96 -1.93 20.92
N LYS A 395 15.43 -1.24 19.90
CA LYS A 395 15.25 0.20 19.89
C LYS A 395 13.78 0.56 20.10
N ALA A 396 13.54 1.73 20.69
CA ALA A 396 12.19 2.28 20.83
C ALA A 396 11.55 2.50 19.44
N PRO A 397 10.34 1.97 19.19
CA PRO A 397 9.66 2.20 17.92
C PRO A 397 9.15 3.65 17.85
N THR A 398 9.10 4.22 16.65
CA THR A 398 8.64 5.60 16.43
C THR A 398 7.11 5.76 16.44
N LYS A 399 6.39 4.63 16.40
CA LYS A 399 4.93 4.54 16.37
C LYS A 399 4.47 3.33 17.19
N PRO A 400 3.19 3.26 17.59
CA PRO A 400 2.64 2.05 18.21
C PRO A 400 2.83 0.81 17.32
N LEU A 401 3.16 -0.33 17.92
CA LEU A 401 3.33 -1.58 17.19
C LEU A 401 1.96 -2.17 16.86
N TYR A 402 1.64 -2.26 15.57
CA TYR A 402 0.39 -2.84 15.09
C TYR A 402 0.54 -4.35 14.86
N LEU A 403 -0.22 -5.15 15.59
CA LEU A 403 -0.09 -6.62 15.61
C LEU A 403 -1.20 -7.35 14.83
N GLY A 404 -2.00 -6.63 14.03
CA GLY A 404 -3.13 -7.21 13.28
C GLY A 404 -4.12 -7.91 14.21
N ASN A 405 -4.52 -9.14 13.85
CA ASN A 405 -5.37 -10.00 14.69
C ASN A 405 -4.57 -10.97 15.59
N SER A 406 -3.24 -10.79 15.67
CA SER A 406 -2.36 -11.75 16.33
C SER A 406 -2.39 -11.63 17.86
N GLY A 407 -3.31 -12.37 18.47
CA GLY A 407 -3.34 -12.52 19.93
C GLY A 407 -2.13 -13.26 20.49
N THR A 408 -1.38 -14.01 19.68
CA THR A 408 -0.13 -14.65 20.10
C THR A 408 0.98 -13.62 20.21
N SER A 409 1.14 -12.76 19.19
CA SER A 409 2.15 -11.70 19.20
C SER A 409 1.95 -10.77 20.38
N MET A 410 0.73 -10.25 20.56
CA MET A 410 0.39 -9.34 21.65
C MET A 410 0.86 -9.88 23.00
N ARG A 411 0.50 -11.13 23.30
CA ARG A 411 0.75 -11.74 24.62
C ARG A 411 2.20 -12.08 24.89
N LEU A 412 2.91 -12.60 23.89
CA LEU A 412 4.32 -12.95 24.06
C LEU A 412 5.20 -11.69 24.06
N LEU A 413 4.91 -10.72 23.18
CA LEU A 413 5.59 -9.43 23.18
C LEU A 413 5.38 -8.67 24.47
N SER A 414 4.19 -8.75 25.11
CA SER A 414 4.00 -8.09 26.42
C SER A 414 5.06 -8.52 27.44
N GLY A 415 5.37 -9.82 27.51
CA GLY A 415 6.39 -10.32 28.43
C GLY A 415 7.81 -9.90 28.03
N LEU A 416 8.15 -10.01 26.75
CA LEU A 416 9.47 -9.63 26.23
C LEU A 416 9.74 -8.12 26.39
N LEU A 417 8.73 -7.28 26.14
CA LEU A 417 8.84 -5.83 26.16
C LEU A 417 8.77 -5.25 27.58
N ALA A 418 8.19 -5.98 28.54
CA ALA A 418 8.15 -5.56 29.94
C ALA A 418 9.55 -5.35 30.56
N GLY A 419 10.59 -5.98 30.00
CA GLY A 419 11.98 -5.84 30.44
C GLY A 419 12.81 -4.80 29.68
N GLN A 420 12.20 -4.05 28.75
CA GLN A 420 12.90 -3.05 27.94
C GLN A 420 13.02 -1.69 28.65
N THR A 421 13.97 -0.87 28.23
CA THR A 421 14.26 0.45 28.83
C THR A 421 13.40 1.59 28.27
N PHE A 422 12.51 1.30 27.32
CA PHE A 422 11.69 2.27 26.61
C PHE A 422 10.20 1.89 26.62
N ASP A 423 9.34 2.90 26.49
CA ASP A 423 7.89 2.71 26.41
C ASP A 423 7.50 2.10 25.05
N VAL A 424 6.50 1.20 25.07
CA VAL A 424 5.93 0.63 23.85
C VAL A 424 4.41 0.54 23.96
N GLU A 425 3.72 1.02 22.94
CA GLU A 425 2.28 0.82 22.78
C GLU A 425 2.00 -0.32 21.79
N LEU A 426 1.20 -1.30 22.19
CA LEU A 426 0.76 -2.42 21.37
C LEU A 426 -0.70 -2.26 20.95
N THR A 427 -0.98 -2.36 19.65
CA THR A 427 -2.31 -2.19 19.05
C THR A 427 -2.67 -3.35 18.12
N GLY A 428 -3.93 -3.43 17.69
CA GLY A 428 -4.43 -4.49 16.83
C GLY A 428 -5.67 -4.07 16.04
N ASP A 429 -6.20 -4.98 15.23
CA ASP A 429 -7.49 -4.79 14.56
C ASP A 429 -8.66 -4.72 15.56
N GLU A 430 -9.87 -4.46 15.06
CA GLU A 430 -11.08 -4.38 15.88
C GLU A 430 -11.34 -5.69 16.66
N SER A 431 -11.05 -6.85 16.04
CA SER A 431 -11.21 -8.16 16.67
C SER A 431 -10.27 -8.36 17.86
N LEU A 432 -8.99 -8.03 17.71
CA LEU A 432 -7.97 -8.14 18.74
C LEU A 432 -8.20 -7.10 19.84
N SER A 433 -8.63 -5.90 19.49
CA SER A 433 -8.94 -4.80 20.44
C SER A 433 -10.12 -5.14 21.35
N GLY A 434 -10.99 -6.07 20.97
CA GLY A 434 -12.03 -6.60 21.84
C GLY A 434 -11.55 -7.61 22.89
N ARG A 435 -10.32 -8.14 22.80
CA ARG A 435 -9.87 -9.27 23.62
C ARG A 435 -9.27 -8.81 24.95
N PRO A 436 -9.63 -9.44 26.08
CA PRO A 436 -9.03 -9.12 27.37
C PRO A 436 -7.57 -9.59 27.43
N MET A 437 -6.73 -8.75 28.05
CA MET A 437 -5.28 -8.92 28.21
C MET A 437 -4.83 -9.03 29.66
N ALA A 438 -5.76 -8.96 30.63
CA ALA A 438 -5.49 -9.18 32.05
C ALA A 438 -4.67 -10.46 32.32
N ARG A 439 -4.98 -11.55 31.61
CA ARG A 439 -4.25 -12.83 31.74
C ARG A 439 -2.73 -12.79 31.50
N VAL A 440 -2.23 -11.74 30.84
CA VAL A 440 -0.79 -11.46 30.72
C VAL A 440 -0.38 -10.21 31.46
N ALA A 441 -1.25 -9.19 31.55
CA ALA A 441 -0.93 -7.96 32.28
C ALA A 441 -0.79 -8.21 33.80
N ASP A 442 -1.66 -9.02 34.39
CA ASP A 442 -1.68 -9.31 35.83
C ASP A 442 -0.37 -9.96 36.31
N PRO A 443 0.11 -11.08 35.73
CA PRO A 443 1.38 -11.66 36.17
C PRO A 443 2.58 -10.74 35.89
N LEU A 444 2.55 -9.95 34.81
CA LEU A 444 3.63 -8.98 34.55
C LEU A 444 3.64 -7.85 35.59
N ALA A 445 2.47 -7.40 36.05
CA ALA A 445 2.35 -6.44 37.13
C ALA A 445 2.86 -7.02 38.46
N GLU A 446 2.64 -8.31 38.75
CA GLU A 446 3.25 -9.00 39.89
C GLU A 446 4.79 -9.02 39.82
N MET A 447 5.35 -9.11 38.60
CA MET A 447 6.79 -8.97 38.36
C MET A 447 7.28 -7.52 38.48
N GLY A 448 6.40 -6.53 38.59
CA GLY A 448 6.75 -5.11 38.68
C GLY A 448 6.73 -4.34 37.36
N ALA A 449 6.19 -4.93 36.29
CA ALA A 449 5.93 -4.20 35.06
C ALA A 449 4.78 -3.20 35.24
N VAL A 450 4.86 -2.04 34.59
CA VAL A 450 3.78 -1.05 34.56
C VAL A 450 3.13 -1.11 33.19
N ILE A 451 1.88 -1.58 33.16
CA ILE A 451 1.11 -1.81 31.93
C ILE A 451 -0.23 -1.09 32.05
N GLU A 452 -0.45 -0.11 31.19
CA GLU A 452 -1.71 0.60 31.05
C GLU A 452 -2.51 -0.01 29.89
N THR A 453 -3.81 -0.19 30.09
CA THR A 453 -4.70 -0.79 29.10
C THR A 453 -5.95 0.07 28.92
N ALA A 454 -6.58 -0.01 27.76
CA ALA A 454 -7.91 0.55 27.55
C ALA A 454 -8.96 -0.09 28.50
N PRO A 455 -10.14 0.57 28.68
CA PRO A 455 -11.20 0.08 29.56
C PRO A 455 -11.55 -1.40 29.34
N GLY A 456 -11.67 -2.15 30.44
CA GLY A 456 -11.92 -3.60 30.42
C GLY A 456 -10.67 -4.45 30.21
N GLY A 457 -9.47 -3.89 30.37
CA GLY A 457 -8.22 -4.64 30.28
C GLY A 457 -7.88 -5.04 28.84
N ARG A 458 -8.12 -4.17 27.87
CA ARG A 458 -8.05 -4.46 26.43
C ARG A 458 -6.98 -3.61 25.73
N PRO A 459 -6.54 -3.99 24.51
CA PRO A 459 -5.72 -3.11 23.69
C PRO A 459 -6.43 -1.77 23.39
N PRO A 460 -5.68 -0.67 23.15
CA PRO A 460 -4.22 -0.57 23.19
C PRO A 460 -3.62 -0.87 24.57
N MET A 461 -2.42 -1.46 24.57
CA MET A 461 -1.63 -1.73 25.78
C MET A 461 -0.35 -0.90 25.75
N LEU A 462 -0.19 0.02 26.69
CA LEU A 462 1.02 0.79 26.87
C LEU A 462 1.87 0.15 27.97
N ILE A 463 3.03 -0.38 27.60
CA ILE A 463 4.01 -0.98 28.49
C ILE A 463 5.09 0.06 28.76
N LYS A 464 5.27 0.44 30.03
CA LYS A 464 6.28 1.43 30.43
C LYS A 464 7.66 0.79 30.57
N GLY A 465 8.65 1.44 29.97
CA GLY A 465 10.04 0.98 30.02
C GLY A 465 10.76 1.32 31.32
N GLY A 466 11.92 0.71 31.53
CA GLY A 466 12.86 1.05 32.60
C GLY A 466 12.50 0.48 33.98
N ASN A 467 11.45 -0.34 34.06
CA ASN A 467 11.04 -1.00 35.30
C ASN A 467 11.95 -2.19 35.62
N LYS A 468 12.33 -2.35 36.90
CA LYS A 468 13.07 -3.53 37.36
C LYS A 468 12.12 -4.68 37.60
N LEU A 469 12.21 -5.73 36.77
CA LEU A 469 11.41 -6.92 36.95
C LEU A 469 11.95 -7.82 38.06
N LYS A 470 11.04 -8.30 38.90
CA LYS A 470 11.29 -9.29 39.95
C LYS A 470 10.87 -10.68 39.47
N PRO A 471 11.62 -11.73 39.87
CA PRO A 471 11.20 -13.10 39.61
C PRO A 471 9.91 -13.43 40.37
N ILE A 472 9.11 -14.34 39.80
CA ILE A 472 7.91 -14.89 40.44
C ILE A 472 7.87 -16.42 40.28
N ASP A 473 7.23 -17.11 41.23
CA ASP A 473 6.81 -18.51 41.11
C ASP A 473 5.31 -18.54 40.75
N TYR A 474 4.99 -18.46 39.46
CA TYR A 474 3.63 -18.22 39.00
C TYR A 474 2.84 -19.51 38.78
N VAL A 475 1.78 -19.73 39.57
CA VAL A 475 0.81 -20.80 39.32
C VAL A 475 -0.21 -20.33 38.29
N LEU A 476 -0.24 -20.96 37.12
CA LEU A 476 -1.14 -20.54 36.06
C LEU A 476 -2.60 -20.81 36.44
N PRO A 477 -3.51 -19.82 36.32
CA PRO A 477 -4.93 -20.04 36.63
C PRO A 477 -5.64 -20.94 35.62
N MET A 478 -5.03 -21.17 34.44
CA MET A 478 -5.53 -22.06 33.40
C MET A 478 -4.37 -22.61 32.58
N ALA A 479 -4.55 -23.77 31.94
CA ALA A 479 -3.59 -24.32 31.01
C ALA A 479 -3.46 -23.39 29.79
N SER A 480 -2.41 -22.56 29.77
CA SER A 480 -2.16 -21.58 28.70
C SER A 480 -0.68 -21.45 28.38
N ALA A 481 -0.28 -22.02 27.25
CA ALA A 481 1.09 -21.87 26.73
C ALA A 481 1.48 -20.41 26.50
N GLN A 482 0.53 -19.54 26.15
CA GLN A 482 0.78 -18.11 25.91
C GLN A 482 1.14 -17.36 27.21
N VAL A 483 0.42 -17.63 28.30
CA VAL A 483 0.69 -17.01 29.61
C VAL A 483 2.01 -17.53 30.16
N LYS A 484 2.24 -18.86 30.08
CA LYS A 484 3.52 -19.48 30.42
C LYS A 484 4.69 -18.81 29.69
N SER A 485 4.56 -18.67 28.37
CA SER A 485 5.58 -18.04 27.53
C SER A 485 5.81 -16.57 27.89
N CYS A 486 4.74 -15.82 28.13
CA CYS A 486 4.81 -14.41 28.53
C CYS A 486 5.64 -14.24 29.81
N VAL A 487 5.35 -15.03 30.86
CA VAL A 487 6.06 -14.96 32.14
C VAL A 487 7.52 -15.39 31.98
N LEU A 488 7.79 -16.48 31.25
CA LEU A 488 9.18 -16.92 31.01
C LEU A 488 9.98 -15.88 30.21
N LEU A 489 9.39 -15.25 29.18
CA LEU A 489 10.06 -14.20 28.41
C LEU A 489 10.38 -12.96 29.25
N ALA A 490 9.46 -12.55 30.13
CA ALA A 490 9.73 -11.49 31.10
C ALA A 490 10.83 -11.90 32.10
N GLY A 491 10.85 -13.18 32.49
CA GLY A 491 11.86 -13.77 33.36
C GLY A 491 13.29 -13.66 32.83
N LEU A 492 13.49 -13.54 31.51
CA LEU A 492 14.82 -13.32 30.92
C LEU A 492 15.48 -12.03 31.44
N TYR A 493 14.66 -11.04 31.81
CA TYR A 493 15.08 -9.73 32.28
C TYR A 493 15.04 -9.57 33.81
N ALA A 494 14.50 -10.56 34.53
CA ALA A 494 14.31 -10.47 35.97
C ALA A 494 15.59 -10.79 36.76
N GLU A 495 15.81 -10.12 37.89
CA GLU A 495 16.92 -10.41 38.80
C GLU A 495 16.60 -11.65 39.68
N GLY A 496 16.78 -12.87 39.14
CA GLY A 496 16.62 -14.14 39.88
C GLY A 496 15.95 -15.26 39.06
N GLU A 497 15.47 -16.31 39.74
CA GLU A 497 14.77 -17.44 39.10
C GLU A 497 13.27 -17.16 38.96
N THR A 498 12.78 -17.07 37.72
CA THR A 498 11.34 -17.04 37.40
C THR A 498 10.85 -18.44 37.09
N SER A 499 9.70 -18.82 37.63
CA SER A 499 9.09 -20.11 37.33
C SER A 499 7.59 -20.02 37.06
N THR A 500 7.08 -21.03 36.35
CA THR A 500 5.67 -21.21 36.03
C THR A 500 5.23 -22.62 36.38
N ILE A 501 4.04 -22.80 36.94
CA ILE A 501 3.44 -24.08 37.27
C ILE A 501 2.10 -24.20 36.55
N GLU A 502 1.98 -25.12 35.61
CA GLU A 502 0.77 -25.31 34.81
C GLU A 502 -0.21 -26.33 35.42
N PRO A 503 -1.53 -26.06 35.41
CA PRO A 503 -2.52 -26.98 35.98
C PRO A 503 -2.77 -28.22 35.11
N ALA A 504 -2.39 -28.16 33.83
CA ALA A 504 -2.39 -29.28 32.91
C ALA A 504 -1.33 -29.05 31.83
N PRO A 505 -0.77 -30.11 31.20
CA PRO A 505 0.26 -29.96 30.18
C PRO A 505 -0.18 -29.09 29.00
N THR A 506 0.67 -28.12 28.65
CA THR A 506 0.56 -27.23 27.50
C THR A 506 1.79 -27.37 26.60
N ARG A 507 1.71 -26.86 25.38
CA ARG A 507 2.83 -26.89 24.42
C ARG A 507 4.06 -26.19 25.03
N ASP A 508 5.22 -26.79 24.87
CA ASP A 508 6.52 -26.41 25.47
C ASP A 508 7.47 -25.69 24.48
N HIS A 509 6.90 -25.07 23.44
CA HIS A 509 7.70 -24.46 22.36
C HIS A 509 8.68 -23.41 22.87
N SER A 510 8.30 -22.59 23.86
CA SER A 510 9.18 -21.54 24.39
C SER A 510 10.37 -22.15 25.10
N GLU A 511 10.14 -23.13 25.95
CA GLU A 511 11.15 -23.82 26.74
C GLU A 511 12.15 -24.55 25.83
N ARG A 512 11.65 -25.26 24.82
CA ARG A 512 12.50 -25.96 23.84
C ARG A 512 13.29 -24.99 22.98
N MET A 513 12.67 -23.91 22.50
CA MET A 513 13.37 -22.93 21.67
C MET A 513 14.39 -22.14 22.49
N LEU A 514 14.07 -21.70 23.70
CA LEU A 514 15.03 -21.04 24.61
C LEU A 514 16.28 -21.92 24.82
N ARG A 515 16.12 -23.22 25.09
CA ARG A 515 17.24 -24.16 25.15
C ARG A 515 18.01 -24.27 23.84
N GLY A 516 17.30 -24.28 22.70
CA GLY A 516 17.91 -24.29 21.37
C GLY A 516 18.75 -23.05 21.07
N PHE A 517 18.39 -21.90 21.64
CA PHE A 517 19.16 -20.66 21.64
C PHE A 517 20.21 -20.60 22.76
N GLY A 518 20.49 -21.71 23.44
CA GLY A 518 21.52 -21.79 24.49
C GLY A 518 21.11 -21.26 25.87
N TYR A 519 19.84 -20.87 26.06
CA TYR A 519 19.35 -20.39 27.35
C TYR A 519 18.97 -21.56 28.28
N SER A 520 19.42 -21.52 29.53
CA SER A 520 19.13 -22.57 30.51
C SER A 520 17.67 -22.49 30.98
N VAL A 521 16.88 -23.52 30.68
CA VAL A 521 15.50 -23.68 31.15
C VAL A 521 15.35 -25.07 31.76
N VAL A 522 14.88 -25.14 33.00
CA VAL A 522 14.60 -26.41 33.70
C VAL A 522 13.10 -26.70 33.57
N SER A 523 12.74 -27.92 33.17
CA SER A 523 11.35 -28.39 33.18
C SER A 523 11.27 -29.66 34.00
N ASP A 524 10.46 -29.64 35.06
CA ASP A 524 10.19 -30.78 35.94
C ASP A 524 8.67 -30.92 36.16
N GLY A 525 8.10 -31.98 35.60
CA GLY A 525 6.65 -32.20 35.60
C GLY A 525 5.89 -31.02 34.99
N SER A 526 5.09 -30.34 35.79
CA SER A 526 4.32 -29.14 35.40
C SER A 526 5.04 -27.81 35.69
N LYS A 527 6.26 -27.84 36.23
CA LYS A 527 7.05 -26.64 36.53
C LYS A 527 8.07 -26.38 35.43
N ALA A 528 8.12 -25.14 34.93
CA ALA A 528 9.21 -24.64 34.08
C ALA A 528 9.86 -23.42 34.73
N SER A 529 11.19 -23.39 34.85
CA SER A 529 11.95 -22.28 35.44
C SER A 529 13.15 -21.85 34.60
N LEU A 530 13.54 -20.58 34.73
CA LEU A 530 14.76 -20.01 34.18
C LEU A 530 15.29 -18.89 35.09
N SER A 531 16.60 -18.66 35.06
CA SER A 531 17.24 -17.53 35.74
C SER A 531 17.49 -16.39 34.75
N GLY A 532 17.10 -15.17 35.11
CA GLY A 532 17.30 -14.00 34.26
C GLY A 532 18.75 -13.52 34.20
N GLY A 533 19.04 -12.63 33.26
CA GLY A 533 20.37 -12.03 33.05
C GLY A 533 21.34 -12.87 32.20
N GLY A 534 20.90 -14.00 31.64
CA GLY A 534 21.65 -14.75 30.63
C GLY A 534 21.61 -14.12 29.23
N SER A 535 22.30 -14.73 28.27
CA SER A 535 22.26 -14.36 26.85
C SER A 535 21.70 -15.51 25.99
N LEU A 536 21.18 -15.16 24.80
CA LEU A 536 20.76 -16.12 23.79
C LEU A 536 21.80 -16.11 22.66
N THR A 537 22.16 -17.28 22.14
CA THR A 537 23.06 -17.42 20.99
C THR A 537 22.25 -17.77 19.76
N ALA A 538 22.45 -17.03 18.68
CA ALA A 538 21.77 -17.26 17.42
C ALA A 538 22.03 -18.67 16.87
N THR A 539 21.04 -19.24 16.17
CA THR A 539 21.08 -20.63 15.73
C THR A 539 20.29 -20.83 14.44
N ARG A 540 20.32 -22.05 13.90
CA ARG A 540 19.45 -22.45 12.78
C ARG A 540 18.19 -23.13 13.30
N ILE A 541 17.04 -22.71 12.79
CA ILE A 541 15.73 -23.23 13.17
C ILE A 541 15.04 -23.77 11.93
N ASP A 542 14.63 -25.03 11.99
CA ASP A 542 13.66 -25.57 11.04
C ASP A 542 12.28 -25.59 11.71
N VAL A 543 11.38 -24.72 11.26
CA VAL A 543 10.01 -24.66 11.74
C VAL A 543 9.24 -25.84 11.12
N PRO A 544 8.79 -26.81 11.94
CA PRO A 544 8.13 -27.99 11.43
C PRO A 544 6.76 -27.63 10.83
N ALA A 545 6.31 -28.43 9.88
CA ALA A 545 4.94 -28.39 9.40
C ALA A 545 3.94 -28.59 10.56
N ASP A 546 2.82 -27.88 10.51
CA ASP A 546 1.78 -27.95 11.55
C ASP A 546 0.56 -28.73 11.12
N ILE A 547 0.11 -29.64 11.99
CA ILE A 547 -1.06 -30.49 11.77
C ILE A 547 -2.33 -29.66 11.61
N SER A 548 -2.44 -28.51 12.28
CA SER A 548 -3.61 -27.64 12.15
C SER A 548 -3.72 -27.06 10.74
N SER A 549 -2.57 -26.80 10.10
CA SER A 549 -2.49 -26.39 8.69
C SER A 549 -2.70 -27.57 7.73
N ALA A 550 -2.28 -28.78 8.11
CA ALA A 550 -2.54 -30.00 7.34
C ALA A 550 -4.03 -30.41 7.35
N ALA A 551 -4.78 -30.03 8.38
CA ALA A 551 -6.17 -30.48 8.60
C ALA A 551 -7.09 -30.22 7.40
N PHE A 552 -6.91 -29.10 6.69
CA PHE A 552 -7.70 -28.78 5.49
C PHE A 552 -7.51 -29.83 4.38
N PHE A 553 -6.26 -30.24 4.14
CA PHE A 553 -5.91 -31.23 3.14
C PHE A 553 -6.31 -32.64 3.58
N MET A 554 -6.11 -32.96 4.87
CA MET A 554 -6.58 -34.22 5.45
C MET A 554 -8.10 -34.39 5.30
N VAL A 555 -8.88 -33.33 5.57
CA VAL A 555 -10.33 -33.35 5.38
C VAL A 555 -10.67 -33.47 3.90
N ALA A 556 -10.01 -32.71 3.02
CA ALA A 556 -10.25 -32.79 1.58
C ALA A 556 -10.05 -34.21 1.03
N ALA A 557 -8.96 -34.88 1.43
CA ALA A 557 -8.70 -36.27 1.08
C ALA A 557 -9.73 -37.24 1.68
N ALA A 558 -10.10 -37.05 2.95
CA ALA A 558 -11.02 -37.94 3.65
C ALA A 558 -12.46 -37.90 3.11
N ILE A 559 -12.94 -36.73 2.66
CA ILE A 559 -14.31 -36.57 2.17
C ILE A 559 -14.47 -36.86 0.67
N THR A 560 -13.37 -37.09 -0.05
CA THR A 560 -13.37 -37.19 -1.51
C THR A 560 -12.81 -38.55 -1.96
N PRO A 561 -13.67 -39.52 -2.34
CA PRO A 561 -13.23 -40.85 -2.75
C PRO A 561 -12.22 -40.82 -3.90
N GLY A 562 -11.16 -41.64 -3.81
CA GLY A 562 -10.10 -41.72 -4.83
C GLY A 562 -9.04 -40.62 -4.76
N SER A 563 -9.05 -39.81 -3.69
CA SER A 563 -8.02 -38.79 -3.46
C SER A 563 -6.70 -39.38 -2.98
N ASP A 564 -5.61 -38.74 -3.36
CA ASP A 564 -4.24 -39.09 -2.99
C ASP A 564 -3.44 -37.79 -2.81
N ILE A 565 -3.23 -37.39 -1.55
CA ILE A 565 -2.49 -36.19 -1.19
C ILE A 565 -1.28 -36.61 -0.35
N THR A 566 -0.06 -36.26 -0.79
CA THR A 566 1.18 -36.62 -0.08
C THR A 566 1.96 -35.43 0.47
#